data_AF-A0A7C4JE34-F1
#
_entry.id   AF-A0A7C4JE34-F1
#
_cell.length_a   1.000
_cell.length_b   1.000
_cell.length_c   1.000
_cell.angle_alpha   90.00
_cell.angle_beta   90.00
_cell.angle_gamma   90.00
#
_symmetry.space_group_name_H-M   'P 1'
#
loop_
_entity.id
_entity.type
_entity.pdbx_description
1 polymer ?
#
loop_
_entity_poly.entity_id
_entity_poly.type
_entity_poly.pdbx_seq_one_letter_code
_entity_poly.pdbx_strand_id
1 'polypeptide(L)'
;MVIKVVGKEELKRILRELKSEEDLARVEEEARLFLRDIDPETLSIIEQELLEEGLNFEDLRRLCEIHLKAITIKREEPEIGEEHPISILKAEHEIILDNLKTLEEIASKVKSDIGLEQLNEEFEKLEPVVALLLEAESHHQREEKALFPRLERQGIAGPPNIMRMEHEDLRAKKKTLKRLLDERATLDRNYLADNVYELGNYIASTLRDHIYKENNILYPLSLTTIPENEWRKIREEFDVIGYCCFTPGIKALGEHRHEV
;
A
#
# COMPACT_ATOMS: atom_id res chain seq x y z
N MET A 1 -14.68 -28.03 -11.51
CA MET A 1 -15.00 -27.24 -12.73
C MET A 1 -16.29 -26.45 -12.57
N VAL A 2 -17.43 -27.07 -12.26
CA VAL A 2 -18.73 -26.36 -12.19
C VAL A 2 -18.76 -25.24 -11.14
N ILE A 3 -18.24 -25.46 -9.93
CA ILE A 3 -18.21 -24.43 -8.86
C ILE A 3 -17.36 -23.21 -9.25
N LYS A 4 -16.20 -23.42 -9.90
CA LYS A 4 -15.31 -22.33 -10.37
C LYS A 4 -15.97 -21.48 -11.46
N VAL A 5 -16.68 -22.11 -12.39
CA VAL A 5 -17.40 -21.41 -13.47
C VAL A 5 -18.56 -20.58 -12.93
N VAL A 6 -19.31 -21.12 -11.96
CA VAL A 6 -20.41 -20.38 -11.31
C VAL A 6 -19.89 -19.19 -10.51
N GLY A 7 -18.78 -19.36 -9.78
CA GLY A 7 -18.20 -18.28 -8.98
C GLY A 7 -17.67 -17.11 -9.81
N LYS A 8 -17.08 -17.39 -10.97
CA LYS A 8 -16.56 -16.36 -11.89
C LYS A 8 -17.65 -15.48 -12.51
N GLU A 9 -18.73 -16.09 -12.99
CA GLU A 9 -19.83 -15.34 -13.60
C GLU A 9 -20.59 -14.49 -12.58
N GLU A 10 -20.68 -14.97 -11.34
CA GLU A 10 -21.25 -14.20 -10.24
C GLU A 10 -20.37 -13.02 -9.84
N LEU A 11 -19.04 -13.20 -9.79
CA LEU A 11 -18.11 -12.11 -9.55
C LEU A 11 -18.21 -11.03 -10.62
N LYS A 12 -18.31 -11.42 -11.91
CA LYS A 12 -18.51 -10.48 -13.02
C LYS A 12 -19.81 -9.69 -12.89
N ARG A 13 -20.89 -10.33 -12.44
CA ARG A 13 -22.17 -9.67 -12.21
C ARG A 13 -22.04 -8.62 -11.11
N ILE A 14 -21.47 -9.01 -9.95
CA ILE A 14 -21.20 -8.11 -8.82
C ILE A 14 -20.34 -6.91 -9.27
N LEU A 15 -19.27 -7.16 -10.03
CA LEU A 15 -18.38 -6.10 -10.55
C LEU A 15 -19.12 -5.12 -11.48
N ARG A 16 -20.03 -5.60 -12.33
CA ARG A 16 -20.85 -4.74 -13.18
C ARG A 16 -21.83 -3.88 -12.37
N GLU A 17 -22.45 -4.46 -11.34
CA GLU A 17 -23.37 -3.73 -10.46
C GLU A 17 -22.65 -2.70 -9.59
N LEU A 18 -21.43 -3.00 -9.13
CA LEU A 18 -20.60 -2.04 -8.39
C LEU A 18 -20.22 -0.81 -9.23
N LYS A 19 -20.12 -0.96 -10.56
CA LYS A 19 -19.87 0.16 -11.49
C LYS A 19 -21.07 1.05 -11.73
N SER A 20 -22.29 0.50 -11.69
CA SER A 20 -23.49 1.27 -12.00
C SER A 20 -23.90 2.23 -10.89
N GLU A 21 -23.27 2.15 -9.70
CA GLU A 21 -23.56 2.93 -8.49
C GLU A 21 -25.00 2.86 -7.95
N GLU A 22 -25.92 2.20 -8.68
CA GLU A 22 -27.26 1.88 -8.21
C GLU A 22 -27.20 0.87 -7.05
N ASP A 23 -27.77 1.29 -5.91
CA ASP A 23 -27.96 0.45 -4.72
C ASP A 23 -26.65 -0.15 -4.15
N LEU A 24 -25.62 0.69 -4.08
CA LEU A 24 -24.27 0.33 -3.64
C LEU A 24 -24.26 -0.52 -2.36
N ALA A 25 -25.08 -0.15 -1.38
CA ALA A 25 -25.14 -0.84 -0.10
C ALA A 25 -25.65 -2.29 -0.23
N ARG A 26 -26.65 -2.52 -1.09
CA ARG A 26 -27.13 -3.87 -1.39
C ARG A 26 -26.07 -4.68 -2.11
N VAL A 27 -25.41 -4.09 -3.11
CA VAL A 27 -24.38 -4.77 -3.91
C VAL A 27 -23.14 -5.09 -3.07
N GLU A 28 -22.72 -4.20 -2.17
CA GLU A 28 -21.64 -4.45 -1.22
C GLU A 28 -21.98 -5.60 -0.26
N GLU A 29 -23.21 -5.65 0.26
CA GLU A 29 -23.65 -6.77 1.12
C GLU A 29 -23.73 -8.09 0.36
N GLU A 30 -24.19 -8.06 -0.89
CA GLU A 30 -24.23 -9.22 -1.78
C GLU A 30 -22.82 -9.75 -2.09
N ALA A 31 -21.91 -8.85 -2.45
CA ALA A 31 -20.49 -9.14 -2.62
C ALA A 31 -19.92 -9.76 -1.34
N ARG A 32 -20.18 -9.16 -0.18
CA ARG A 32 -19.73 -9.65 1.13
C ARG A 32 -20.21 -11.08 1.41
N LEU A 33 -21.48 -11.38 1.13
CA LEU A 33 -22.06 -12.71 1.35
C LEU A 33 -21.46 -13.75 0.40
N PHE A 34 -21.33 -13.41 -0.88
CA PHE A 34 -20.71 -14.27 -1.89
C PHE A 34 -19.25 -14.59 -1.53
N LEU A 35 -18.50 -13.55 -1.16
CA LEU A 35 -17.09 -13.61 -0.81
C LEU A 35 -16.81 -14.28 0.53
N ARG A 36 -17.82 -14.46 1.39
CA ARG A 36 -17.69 -15.16 2.67
C ARG A 36 -17.50 -16.67 2.48
N ASP A 37 -18.17 -17.23 1.47
CA ASP A 37 -18.31 -18.67 1.30
C ASP A 37 -17.34 -19.22 0.22
N ILE A 38 -16.56 -18.34 -0.42
CA ILE A 38 -15.52 -18.70 -1.38
C ILE A 38 -14.18 -18.88 -0.66
N ASP A 39 -13.47 -19.97 -0.96
CA ASP A 39 -12.13 -20.16 -0.42
C ASP A 39 -11.12 -19.21 -1.10
N PRO A 40 -10.07 -18.74 -0.38
CA PRO A 40 -9.11 -17.77 -0.91
C PRO A 40 -8.38 -18.22 -2.19
N GLU A 41 -8.10 -19.52 -2.32
CA GLU A 41 -7.43 -20.08 -3.50
C GLU A 41 -8.34 -20.01 -4.73
N THR A 42 -9.61 -20.39 -4.58
CA THR A 42 -10.62 -20.25 -5.64
C THR A 42 -10.85 -18.80 -6.00
N LEU A 43 -10.91 -17.88 -5.03
CA LEU A 43 -11.05 -16.45 -5.31
C LEU A 43 -9.87 -15.92 -6.13
N SER A 44 -8.63 -16.22 -5.71
CA SER A 44 -7.43 -15.77 -6.41
C SER A 44 -7.35 -16.29 -7.85
N ILE A 45 -7.79 -17.53 -8.10
CA ILE A 45 -7.88 -18.08 -9.47
C ILE A 45 -8.91 -17.32 -10.30
N ILE A 46 -10.08 -17.02 -9.73
CA ILE A 46 -11.12 -16.27 -10.42
C ILE A 46 -10.64 -14.84 -10.73
N GLU A 47 -10.00 -14.16 -9.77
CA GLU A 47 -9.43 -12.81 -9.98
C GLU A 47 -8.40 -12.80 -11.12
N GLN A 48 -7.50 -13.78 -11.15
CA GLN A 48 -6.49 -13.91 -12.20
C GLN A 48 -7.12 -14.15 -13.58
N GLU A 49 -8.10 -15.04 -13.67
CA GLU A 49 -8.81 -15.29 -14.93
C GLU A 49 -9.59 -14.06 -15.42
N LEU A 50 -10.09 -13.22 -14.50
CA LEU A 50 -10.78 -11.98 -14.87
C LEU A 50 -9.82 -10.90 -15.38
N LEU A 51 -8.61 -10.81 -14.81
CA LEU A 51 -7.56 -9.94 -15.34
C LEU A 51 -7.19 -10.34 -16.77
N GLU A 52 -7.02 -11.64 -17.04
CA GLU A 52 -6.72 -12.16 -18.38
C GLU A 52 -7.85 -11.87 -19.39
N GLU A 53 -9.10 -11.77 -18.94
CA GLU A 53 -10.26 -11.43 -19.76
C GLU A 53 -10.47 -9.91 -19.96
N GLY A 54 -9.53 -9.08 -19.49
CA GLY A 54 -9.54 -7.63 -19.72
C GLY A 54 -10.41 -6.84 -18.73
N LEU A 55 -10.76 -7.44 -17.59
CA LEU A 55 -11.37 -6.72 -16.49
C LEU A 55 -10.35 -5.73 -15.92
N ASN A 56 -10.76 -4.48 -15.68
CA ASN A 56 -9.82 -3.45 -15.28
C ASN A 56 -9.45 -3.61 -13.80
N PHE A 57 -8.29 -3.07 -13.45
CA PHE A 57 -7.71 -3.22 -12.12
C PHE A 57 -8.50 -2.49 -11.03
N GLU A 58 -9.13 -1.36 -11.36
CA GLU A 58 -9.96 -0.56 -10.46
C GLU A 58 -11.11 -1.39 -9.87
N ASP A 59 -11.71 -2.24 -10.70
CA ASP A 59 -12.85 -3.05 -10.31
C ASP A 59 -12.45 -4.19 -9.36
N LEU A 60 -11.31 -4.83 -9.62
CA LEU A 60 -10.75 -5.87 -8.76
C LEU A 60 -10.30 -5.31 -7.41
N ARG A 61 -9.69 -4.12 -7.41
CA ARG A 61 -9.33 -3.39 -6.18
C ARG A 61 -10.56 -3.21 -5.29
N ARG A 62 -11.68 -2.74 -5.84
CA ARG A 62 -12.94 -2.52 -5.12
C ARG A 62 -13.50 -3.80 -4.52
N LEU A 63 -13.40 -4.91 -5.26
CA LEU A 63 -13.91 -6.19 -4.80
C LEU A 63 -13.03 -6.83 -3.72
N CYS A 64 -11.71 -6.67 -3.84
CA CYS A 64 -10.75 -6.98 -2.79
C CYS A 64 -11.08 -6.16 -1.53
N GLU A 65 -11.29 -4.85 -1.61
CA GLU A 65 -11.67 -4.03 -0.44
C GLU A 65 -12.93 -4.54 0.27
N ILE A 66 -13.96 -4.96 -0.48
CA ILE A 66 -15.18 -5.54 0.09
C ILE A 66 -14.91 -6.91 0.75
N HIS A 67 -14.18 -7.80 0.07
CA HIS A 67 -13.79 -9.11 0.60
C HIS A 67 -13.02 -8.96 1.92
N LEU A 68 -12.09 -8.02 1.91
CA LEU A 68 -11.18 -7.78 3.00
C LEU A 68 -11.93 -7.19 4.21
N LYS A 69 -12.81 -6.20 4.00
CA LYS A 69 -13.74 -5.73 5.05
C LYS A 69 -14.59 -6.87 5.62
N ALA A 70 -15.04 -7.81 4.78
CA ALA A 70 -15.82 -8.97 5.22
C ALA A 70 -15.04 -9.90 6.18
N ILE A 71 -13.73 -10.05 5.95
CA ILE A 71 -12.84 -10.93 6.72
C ILE A 71 -12.42 -10.28 8.04
N THR A 72 -12.13 -8.96 8.05
CA THR A 72 -11.59 -8.27 9.24
C THR A 72 -12.61 -8.13 10.38
N ILE A 73 -13.92 -8.19 10.12
CA ILE A 73 -14.99 -8.00 11.13
C ILE A 73 -14.97 -9.06 12.25
N LYS A 74 -14.18 -10.15 12.16
CA LYS A 74 -14.29 -11.31 13.07
C LYS A 74 -13.04 -11.73 13.84
N ARG A 75 -11.90 -11.03 13.78
CA ARG A 75 -10.69 -11.47 14.50
C ARG A 75 -10.14 -10.36 15.38
N GLU A 76 -10.01 -10.64 16.68
CA GLU A 76 -9.19 -9.83 17.57
C GLU A 76 -7.74 -9.90 17.06
N GLU A 77 -7.12 -8.74 16.80
CA GLU A 77 -5.70 -8.70 16.45
C GLU A 77 -4.89 -9.22 17.65
N PRO A 78 -4.00 -10.20 17.46
CA PRO A 78 -3.14 -10.65 18.55
C PRO A 78 -2.25 -9.50 19.02
N GLU A 79 -2.05 -9.37 20.33
CA GLU A 79 -1.05 -8.44 20.88
C GLU A 79 0.34 -8.86 20.38
N ILE A 80 1.02 -7.93 19.70
CA ILE A 80 2.37 -8.11 19.16
C ILE A 80 3.33 -7.11 19.80
N GLY A 81 4.56 -7.54 20.07
CA GLY A 81 5.60 -6.69 20.65
C GLY A 81 6.14 -5.64 19.67
N GLU A 82 6.85 -4.63 20.18
CA GLU A 82 7.41 -3.54 19.37
C GLU A 82 8.41 -4.01 18.30
N GLU A 83 9.18 -5.07 18.59
CA GLU A 83 10.16 -5.65 17.66
C GLU A 83 9.53 -6.56 16.59
N HIS A 84 8.22 -6.81 16.67
CA HIS A 84 7.52 -7.65 15.70
C HIS A 84 7.54 -6.99 14.31
N PRO A 85 7.75 -7.74 13.21
CA PRO A 85 7.81 -7.17 11.85
C PRO A 85 6.62 -6.26 11.51
N ILE A 86 5.40 -6.66 11.85
CA ILE A 86 4.20 -5.83 11.63
C ILE A 86 4.20 -4.54 12.46
N SER A 87 4.70 -4.57 13.70
CA SER A 87 4.81 -3.36 14.53
C SER A 87 5.79 -2.36 13.94
N ILE A 88 6.92 -2.85 13.40
CA ILE A 88 7.91 -2.02 12.71
C ILE A 88 7.31 -1.36 11.47
N LEU A 89 6.60 -2.12 10.63
CA LEU A 89 5.94 -1.58 9.44
C LEU A 89 4.87 -0.54 9.81
N LYS A 90 4.00 -0.84 10.79
CA LYS A 90 2.99 0.11 11.29
C LYS A 90 3.63 1.39 11.85
N ALA A 91 4.75 1.30 12.56
CA ALA A 91 5.46 2.47 13.09
C ALA A 91 6.03 3.37 11.97
N GLU A 92 6.50 2.77 10.87
CA GLU A 92 6.93 3.52 9.69
C GLU A 92 5.76 4.18 8.96
N HIS A 93 4.60 3.53 8.93
CA HIS A 93 3.37 4.11 8.36
C HIS A 93 2.97 5.41 9.02
N GLU A 94 3.05 5.52 10.34
CA GLU A 94 2.73 6.78 11.04
C GLU A 94 3.58 7.95 10.53
N ILE A 95 4.88 7.72 10.32
CA ILE A 95 5.82 8.74 9.81
C ILE A 95 5.53 9.06 8.34
N ILE A 96 5.25 8.04 7.53
CA ILE A 96 4.89 8.23 6.11
C ILE A 96 3.60 9.06 6.02
N LEU A 97 2.57 8.72 6.79
CA LEU A 97 1.28 9.43 6.80
C LEU A 97 1.42 10.89 7.21
N ASP A 98 2.26 11.20 8.20
CA ASP A 98 2.55 12.58 8.58
C ASP A 98 3.26 13.34 7.45
N ASN A 99 4.22 12.71 6.80
CA ASN A 99 4.91 13.30 5.65
C ASN A 99 3.97 13.53 4.45
N LEU A 100 2.97 12.66 4.24
CA LEU A 100 1.94 12.84 3.21
C LEU A 100 1.06 14.07 3.47
N LYS A 101 0.76 14.41 4.73
CA LYS A 101 0.04 15.65 5.06
C LYS A 101 0.87 16.86 4.63
N THR A 102 2.17 16.86 4.92
CA THR A 102 3.08 17.92 4.49
C THR A 102 3.17 18.03 2.96
N LEU A 103 3.21 16.90 2.25
CA LEU A 103 3.18 16.89 0.79
C LEU A 103 1.93 17.59 0.23
N GLU A 104 0.74 17.29 0.73
CA GLU A 104 -0.52 17.90 0.27
C GLU A 104 -0.61 19.40 0.57
N GLU A 105 -0.13 19.81 1.74
CA GLU A 105 -0.07 21.22 2.14
C GLU A 105 0.84 22.01 1.18
N ILE A 106 2.04 21.48 0.91
CA ILE A 106 2.98 22.09 -0.04
C ILE A 106 2.39 22.10 -1.44
N ALA A 107 1.86 20.97 -1.91
CA ALA A 107 1.24 20.84 -3.24
C ALA A 107 0.16 21.92 -3.46
N SER A 108 -0.71 22.13 -2.47
CA SER A 108 -1.76 23.15 -2.52
C SER A 108 -1.22 24.59 -2.50
N LYS A 109 -0.17 24.85 -1.71
CA LYS A 109 0.48 26.17 -1.66
C LYS A 109 1.19 26.52 -2.97
N VAL A 110 1.93 25.59 -3.58
CA VAL A 110 2.63 25.87 -4.84
C VAL A 110 1.68 26.17 -6.00
N LYS A 111 0.44 25.67 -5.94
CA LYS A 111 -0.62 25.95 -6.91
C LYS A 111 -1.34 27.29 -6.69
N SER A 112 -1.19 27.87 -5.50
CA SER A 112 -1.82 29.14 -5.12
C SER A 112 -1.08 30.33 -5.74
N ASP A 113 -1.74 31.49 -5.80
CA ASP A 113 -1.12 32.73 -6.29
C ASP A 113 -0.17 33.31 -5.24
N ILE A 114 1.06 32.76 -5.19
CA ILE A 114 2.12 33.15 -4.26
C ILE A 114 3.32 33.76 -4.97
N GLY A 115 4.08 34.58 -4.25
CA GLY A 115 5.28 35.23 -4.78
C GLY A 115 6.41 34.23 -5.07
N LEU A 116 7.40 34.64 -5.88
CA LEU A 116 8.54 33.80 -6.26
C LEU A 116 9.35 33.29 -5.05
N GLU A 117 9.62 34.16 -4.09
CA GLU A 117 10.40 33.80 -2.90
C GLU A 117 9.69 32.71 -2.08
N GLN A 118 8.39 32.91 -1.82
CA GLN A 118 7.54 31.92 -1.14
C GLN A 118 7.47 30.59 -1.91
N LEU A 119 7.36 30.64 -3.24
CA LEU A 119 7.33 29.41 -4.03
C LEU A 119 8.64 28.62 -3.91
N ASN A 120 9.79 29.31 -3.93
CA ASN A 120 11.09 28.67 -3.73
C ASN A 120 11.21 28.06 -2.33
N GLU A 121 10.75 28.76 -1.29
CA GLU A 121 10.70 28.21 0.08
C GLU A 121 9.85 26.95 0.16
N GLU A 122 8.70 26.89 -0.52
CA GLU A 122 7.88 25.68 -0.56
C GLU A 122 8.57 24.52 -1.30
N PHE A 123 9.32 24.79 -2.36
CA PHE A 123 10.14 23.75 -3.01
C PHE A 123 11.30 23.27 -2.15
N GLU A 124 11.94 24.15 -1.37
CA GLU A 124 12.97 23.75 -0.40
C GLU A 124 12.38 22.86 0.72
N LYS A 125 11.16 23.17 1.18
CA LYS A 125 10.41 22.30 2.13
C LYS A 125 10.01 20.97 1.50
N LEU A 126 9.81 20.91 0.19
CA LEU A 126 9.44 19.68 -0.53
C LEU A 126 10.61 18.69 -0.66
N GLU A 127 11.86 19.17 -0.67
CA GLU A 127 13.04 18.30 -0.80
C GLU A 127 13.11 17.17 0.25
N PRO A 128 13.04 17.46 1.57
CA PRO A 128 13.07 16.40 2.59
C PRO A 128 11.85 15.48 2.52
N VAL A 129 10.68 16.00 2.14
CA VAL A 129 9.45 15.21 1.96
C VAL A 129 9.65 14.15 0.87
N VAL A 130 10.17 14.56 -0.29
CA VAL A 130 10.42 13.65 -1.41
C VAL A 130 11.55 12.67 -1.09
N ALA A 131 12.60 13.11 -0.39
CA ALA A 131 13.68 12.22 0.04
C ALA A 131 13.15 11.09 0.94
N LEU A 132 12.32 11.41 1.94
CA LEU A 132 11.70 10.42 2.81
C LEU A 132 10.81 9.44 2.04
N LEU A 133 10.03 9.93 1.07
CA LEU A 133 9.19 9.08 0.23
C LEU A 133 9.99 8.10 -0.65
N LEU A 134 11.19 8.50 -1.10
CA LEU A 134 12.10 7.60 -1.80
C LEU A 134 12.72 6.56 -0.85
N GLU A 135 13.09 6.96 0.37
CA GLU A 135 13.62 6.06 1.40
C GLU A 135 12.58 5.02 1.87
N ALA A 136 11.28 5.34 1.78
CA ALA A 136 10.20 4.38 2.02
C ALA A 136 10.22 3.17 1.06
N GLU A 137 11.07 3.17 0.02
CA GLU A 137 11.31 1.98 -0.79
C GLU A 137 11.82 0.78 0.04
N SER A 138 12.62 1.01 1.08
CA SER A 138 13.09 -0.07 1.95
C SER A 138 11.96 -0.73 2.74
N HIS A 139 10.86 0.00 3.00
CA HIS A 139 9.63 -0.54 3.57
C HIS A 139 8.99 -1.54 2.60
N HIS A 140 8.64 -1.08 1.40
CA HIS A 140 8.00 -1.91 0.37
C HIS A 140 8.83 -3.16 0.05
N GLN A 141 10.16 -3.05 0.02
CA GLN A 141 11.01 -4.23 -0.23
C GLN A 141 10.92 -5.30 0.86
N ARG A 142 10.78 -4.90 2.13
CA ARG A 142 10.58 -5.85 3.24
C ARG A 142 9.25 -6.57 3.11
N GLU A 143 8.22 -5.87 2.68
CA GLU A 143 6.93 -6.48 2.40
C GLU A 143 7.02 -7.45 1.21
N GLU A 144 7.50 -6.96 0.07
CA GLU A 144 7.56 -7.70 -1.20
C GLU A 144 8.42 -8.96 -1.13
N LYS A 145 9.57 -8.88 -0.43
CA LYS A 145 10.60 -9.93 -0.42
C LYS A 145 10.52 -10.84 0.81
N ALA A 146 10.00 -10.35 1.94
CA ALA A 146 9.95 -11.13 3.16
C ALA A 146 8.50 -11.46 3.57
N LEU A 147 7.60 -10.48 3.72
CA LEU A 147 6.24 -10.74 4.22
C LEU A 147 5.35 -11.45 3.18
N PHE A 148 5.20 -10.89 1.99
CA PHE A 148 4.30 -11.36 0.94
C PHE A 148 4.54 -12.83 0.53
N PRO A 149 5.80 -13.30 0.39
CA PRO A 149 6.06 -14.71 0.09
C PRO A 149 5.57 -15.69 1.17
N ARG A 150 5.29 -15.25 2.40
CA ARG A 150 4.68 -16.12 3.42
C ARG A 150 3.19 -16.25 3.21
N LEU A 151 2.50 -15.16 2.87
CA LEU A 151 1.07 -15.18 2.52
C LEU A 151 0.82 -16.06 1.29
N GLU A 152 1.66 -15.90 0.26
CA GLU A 152 1.57 -16.68 -0.99
C GLU A 152 1.76 -18.17 -0.75
N ARG A 153 2.70 -18.56 0.12
CA ARG A 153 2.88 -19.96 0.54
C ARG A 153 1.67 -20.55 1.26
N GLN A 154 0.78 -19.71 1.78
CA GLN A 154 -0.49 -20.11 2.39
C GLN A 154 -1.68 -19.99 1.41
N GLY A 155 -1.42 -19.80 0.11
CA GLY A 155 -2.46 -19.69 -0.92
C GLY A 155 -3.07 -18.29 -1.06
N ILE A 156 -2.51 -17.27 -0.42
CA ILE A 156 -3.00 -15.89 -0.44
C ILE A 156 -2.11 -15.05 -1.36
N ALA A 157 -2.36 -15.12 -2.67
CA ALA A 157 -1.57 -14.40 -3.68
C ALA A 157 -2.23 -13.11 -4.19
N GLY A 158 -3.57 -13.03 -4.20
CA GLY A 158 -4.33 -11.87 -4.68
C GLY A 158 -3.90 -10.55 -4.04
N PRO A 159 -4.06 -10.37 -2.70
CA PRO A 159 -3.70 -9.12 -2.03
C PRO A 159 -2.24 -8.70 -2.23
N PRO A 160 -1.23 -9.58 -2.04
CA PRO A 160 0.16 -9.24 -2.36
C PRO A 160 0.42 -8.74 -3.79
N ASN A 161 -0.27 -9.31 -4.79
CA ASN A 161 -0.11 -8.88 -6.18
C ASN A 161 -0.65 -7.47 -6.40
N ILE A 162 -1.81 -7.14 -5.83
CA ILE A 162 -2.37 -5.78 -5.86
C ILE A 162 -1.40 -4.78 -5.21
N MET A 163 -0.85 -5.11 -4.03
CA MET A 163 0.10 -4.24 -3.33
C MET A 163 1.36 -3.96 -4.16
N ARG A 164 1.94 -5.00 -4.79
CA ARG A 164 3.11 -4.83 -5.68
C ARG A 164 2.83 -3.89 -6.85
N MET A 165 1.65 -3.98 -7.45
CA MET A 165 1.27 -3.10 -8.55
C MET A 165 1.15 -1.64 -8.08
N GLU A 166 0.56 -1.42 -6.91
CA GLU A 166 0.52 -0.09 -6.30
C GLU A 166 1.93 0.42 -5.95
N HIS A 167 2.82 -0.44 -5.42
CA HIS A 167 4.22 -0.09 -5.18
C HIS A 167 4.94 0.32 -6.46
N GLU A 168 4.77 -0.41 -7.56
CA GLU A 168 5.37 -0.09 -8.85
C GLU A 168 4.94 1.28 -9.38
N ASP A 169 3.64 1.57 -9.36
CA ASP A 169 3.13 2.88 -9.78
C ASP A 169 3.66 4.00 -8.87
N LEU A 170 3.51 3.85 -7.54
CA LEU A 170 3.97 4.83 -6.56
C LEU A 170 5.48 5.08 -6.69
N ARG A 171 6.28 4.05 -6.92
CA ARG A 171 7.73 4.16 -7.14
C ARG A 171 8.05 4.99 -8.38
N ALA A 172 7.31 4.83 -9.48
CA ALA A 172 7.46 5.65 -10.67
C ALA A 172 7.06 7.11 -10.45
N LYS A 173 5.94 7.35 -9.74
CA LYS A 173 5.45 8.69 -9.41
C LYS A 173 6.40 9.44 -8.47
N LYS A 174 6.89 8.78 -7.41
CA LYS A 174 7.91 9.32 -6.48
C LYS A 174 9.18 9.77 -7.21
N LYS A 175 9.69 8.94 -8.13
CA LYS A 175 10.86 9.28 -8.97
C LYS A 175 10.59 10.46 -9.90
N THR A 176 9.38 10.54 -10.47
CA THR A 176 8.99 11.66 -11.34
C THR A 176 8.94 12.97 -10.55
N LEU A 177 8.34 12.96 -9.35
CA LEU A 177 8.30 14.11 -8.46
C LEU A 177 9.72 14.58 -8.08
N LYS A 178 10.63 13.66 -7.76
CA LYS A 178 12.04 13.97 -7.49
C LYS A 178 12.71 14.64 -8.69
N ARG A 179 12.52 14.10 -9.90
CA ARG A 179 13.10 14.67 -11.12
C ARG A 179 12.62 16.10 -11.38
N LEU A 180 11.32 16.36 -11.21
CA LEU A 180 10.76 17.71 -11.35
C LEU A 180 11.42 18.69 -10.37
N LEU A 181 11.67 18.24 -9.13
CA LEU A 181 12.31 19.06 -8.12
C LEU A 181 13.80 19.32 -8.40
N ASP A 182 14.50 18.34 -8.98
CA ASP A 182 15.91 18.47 -9.38
C ASP A 182 16.07 19.40 -10.60
N GLU A 183 15.13 19.34 -11.54
CA GLU A 183 15.13 20.13 -12.77
C GLU A 183 14.49 21.52 -12.59
N ARG A 184 14.03 21.86 -11.37
CA ARG A 184 13.21 23.05 -11.08
C ARG A 184 13.78 24.38 -11.58
N ALA A 185 15.10 24.52 -11.63
CA ALA A 185 15.76 25.73 -12.10
C ALA A 185 15.61 25.97 -13.62
N THR A 186 15.24 24.93 -14.37
CA THR A 186 15.15 24.94 -15.84
C THR A 186 13.73 24.83 -16.38
N LEU A 187 12.78 24.41 -15.54
CA LEU A 187 11.39 24.21 -15.92
C LEU A 187 10.59 25.51 -15.88
N ASP A 188 9.56 25.61 -16.71
CA ASP A 188 8.55 26.65 -16.54
C ASP A 188 7.88 26.50 -15.17
N ARG A 189 7.65 27.64 -14.52
CA ARG A 189 7.16 27.67 -13.14
C ARG A 189 5.74 27.13 -13.02
N ASN A 190 4.85 27.57 -13.92
CA ASN A 190 3.45 27.15 -13.85
C ASN A 190 3.35 25.66 -14.16
N TYR A 191 4.13 25.20 -15.15
CA TYR A 191 4.27 23.78 -15.43
C TYR A 191 4.76 22.99 -14.21
N LEU A 192 5.82 23.44 -13.53
CA LEU A 192 6.33 22.78 -12.33
C LEU A 192 5.30 22.75 -11.21
N ALA A 193 4.67 23.88 -10.91
CA ALA A 193 3.64 24.00 -9.87
C ALA A 193 2.43 23.08 -10.16
N ASP A 194 1.95 23.04 -11.40
CA ASP A 194 0.83 22.18 -11.82
C ASP A 194 1.19 20.70 -11.65
N ASN A 195 2.39 20.29 -12.09
CA ASN A 195 2.81 18.89 -11.97
C ASN A 195 3.08 18.49 -10.52
N VAL A 196 3.65 19.37 -9.69
CA VAL A 196 3.84 19.11 -8.25
C VAL A 196 2.48 18.99 -7.55
N TYR A 197 1.51 19.85 -7.91
CA TYR A 197 0.15 19.77 -7.39
C TYR A 197 -0.52 18.44 -7.74
N GLU A 198 -0.54 18.07 -9.03
CA GLU A 198 -1.19 16.84 -9.49
C GLU A 198 -0.52 15.59 -8.95
N LEU A 199 0.81 15.47 -9.08
CA LEU A 199 1.55 14.30 -8.60
C LEU A 199 1.58 14.21 -7.08
N GLY A 200 1.71 15.34 -6.39
CA GLY A 200 1.72 15.39 -4.92
C GLY A 200 0.42 14.87 -4.33
N ASN A 201 -0.72 15.37 -4.84
CA ASN A 201 -2.05 14.91 -4.41
C ASN A 201 -2.30 13.45 -4.80
N TYR A 202 -1.87 13.01 -5.99
CA TYR A 202 -1.98 11.61 -6.39
C TYR A 202 -1.21 10.68 -5.45
N ILE A 203 0.08 10.96 -5.21
CA ILE A 203 0.92 10.16 -4.32
C ILE A 203 0.33 10.12 -2.91
N ALA A 204 -0.10 11.27 -2.37
CA ALA A 204 -0.64 11.34 -1.03
C ALA A 204 -1.96 10.57 -0.88
N SER A 205 -2.88 10.73 -1.83
CA SER A 205 -4.13 9.97 -1.84
C SER A 205 -3.89 8.46 -1.97
N THR A 206 -3.10 8.05 -2.97
CA THR A 206 -2.89 6.63 -3.27
C THR A 206 -2.09 5.93 -2.17
N LEU A 207 -1.02 6.53 -1.65
CA LEU A 207 -0.22 5.91 -0.59
C LEU A 207 -0.97 5.89 0.76
N ARG A 208 -1.81 6.88 1.05
CA ARG A 208 -2.66 6.84 2.24
C ARG A 208 -3.67 5.70 2.20
N ASP A 209 -4.32 5.51 1.06
CA ASP A 209 -5.27 4.41 0.88
C ASP A 209 -4.56 3.04 0.91
N HIS A 210 -3.38 2.96 0.30
CA HIS A 210 -2.52 1.78 0.36
C HIS A 210 -2.16 1.39 1.79
N ILE A 211 -1.64 2.34 2.59
CA ILE A 211 -1.32 2.14 4.01
C ILE A 211 -2.56 1.72 4.81
N TYR A 212 -3.73 2.28 4.49
CA TYR A 212 -4.99 1.88 5.13
C TYR A 212 -5.28 0.40 4.88
N LYS A 213 -5.13 -0.08 3.64
CA LYS A 213 -5.31 -1.50 3.32
C LYS A 213 -4.29 -2.36 4.04
N GLU A 214 -3.04 -1.94 4.12
CA GLU A 214 -2.03 -2.72 4.82
C GLU A 214 -2.35 -2.85 6.32
N ASN A 215 -2.57 -1.72 6.98
CA ASN A 215 -2.82 -1.66 8.42
C ASN A 215 -4.08 -2.38 8.86
N ASN A 216 -5.17 -2.24 8.10
CA ASN A 216 -6.51 -2.69 8.52
C ASN A 216 -6.91 -4.02 7.88
N ILE A 217 -6.13 -4.52 6.93
CA ILE A 217 -6.48 -5.73 6.20
C ILE A 217 -5.30 -6.67 6.08
N LEU A 218 -4.24 -6.27 5.36
CA LEU A 218 -3.17 -7.20 4.99
C LEU A 218 -2.39 -7.67 6.21
N TYR A 219 -2.11 -6.78 7.15
CA TYR A 219 -1.40 -7.09 8.37
C TYR A 219 -2.23 -7.96 9.33
N PRO A 220 -3.52 -7.67 9.62
CA PRO A 220 -4.39 -8.59 10.34
C PRO A 220 -4.49 -9.98 9.69
N LEU A 221 -4.59 -10.03 8.37
CA LEU A 221 -4.58 -11.29 7.62
C LEU A 221 -3.25 -12.04 7.81
N SER A 222 -2.13 -11.33 7.74
CA SER A 222 -0.78 -11.88 7.96
C SER A 222 -0.64 -12.46 9.35
N LEU A 223 -1.03 -11.72 10.39
CA LEU A 223 -0.97 -12.16 11.80
C LEU A 223 -1.78 -13.44 12.06
N THR A 224 -2.86 -13.65 11.32
CA THR A 224 -3.77 -14.78 11.54
C THR A 224 -3.52 -15.96 10.61
N THR A 225 -2.66 -15.80 9.59
CA THR A 225 -2.37 -16.83 8.58
C THR A 225 -0.93 -17.34 8.69
N ILE A 226 0.04 -16.45 8.96
CA ILE A 226 1.45 -16.82 9.00
C ILE A 226 1.74 -17.59 10.30
N PRO A 227 2.34 -18.80 10.23
CA PRO A 227 2.71 -19.55 11.42
C PRO A 227 3.70 -18.79 12.31
N GLU A 228 3.51 -18.86 13.63
CA GLU A 228 4.32 -18.11 14.62
C GLU A 228 5.84 -18.30 14.45
N ASN A 229 6.27 -19.51 14.07
CA ASN A 229 7.68 -19.85 13.90
C ASN A 229 8.34 -19.23 12.65
N GLU A 230 7.59 -18.63 11.72
CA GLU A 230 8.12 -17.94 10.54
C GLU A 230 8.47 -16.47 10.83
N TRP A 231 7.88 -15.83 11.85
CA TRP A 231 8.09 -14.40 12.14
C TRP A 231 9.54 -14.06 12.46
N ARG A 232 10.26 -14.94 13.15
CA ARG A 232 11.71 -14.76 13.38
C ARG A 232 12.50 -14.69 12.07
N LYS A 233 12.16 -15.53 11.09
CA LYS A 233 12.83 -15.50 9.78
C LYS A 233 12.48 -14.25 8.98
N ILE A 234 11.21 -13.80 9.04
CA ILE A 234 10.80 -12.53 8.44
C ILE A 234 11.62 -11.38 9.06
N ARG A 235 11.77 -11.39 10.39
CA ARG A 235 12.56 -10.40 11.11
C ARG A 235 14.04 -10.40 10.70
N GLU A 236 14.65 -11.57 10.54
CA GLU A 236 16.03 -11.72 10.04
C GLU A 236 16.17 -11.22 8.59
N GLU A 237 15.18 -11.50 7.72
CA GLU A 237 15.16 -11.00 6.35
C GLU A 237 14.99 -9.47 6.30
N PHE A 238 14.22 -8.88 7.23
CA PHE A 238 14.13 -7.43 7.36
C PHE A 238 15.50 -6.81 7.68
N ASP A 239 16.30 -7.41 8.57
CA ASP A 239 17.66 -6.91 8.85
C ASP A 239 18.57 -6.93 7.62
N VAL A 240 18.45 -7.98 6.80
CA VAL A 240 19.24 -8.13 5.58
C VAL A 240 18.83 -7.13 4.51
N ILE A 241 17.53 -6.86 4.37
CA ILE A 241 17.00 -5.88 3.41
C ILE A 241 17.33 -4.46 3.86
N GLY A 242 17.28 -4.20 5.16
CA GLY A 242 17.48 -2.89 5.75
C GLY A 242 16.18 -2.16 6.07
N TYR A 243 16.35 -1.06 6.81
CA TYR A 243 15.27 -0.25 7.36
C TYR A 243 15.26 1.15 6.73
N CYS A 244 14.10 1.79 6.76
CA CYS A 244 14.00 3.19 6.41
C CYS A 244 14.87 4.02 7.37
N CYS A 245 15.46 5.10 6.89
CA CYS A 245 16.29 5.98 7.73
C CYS A 245 15.51 6.64 8.88
N PHE A 246 14.18 6.57 8.84
CA PHE A 246 13.24 7.07 9.84
C PHE A 246 12.58 5.96 10.66
N THR A 247 12.96 4.69 10.51
CA THR A 247 12.37 3.59 11.28
C THR A 247 12.61 3.78 12.78
N PRO A 248 11.57 3.85 13.64
CA PRO A 248 11.75 4.06 15.07
C PRO A 248 12.45 2.90 15.78
N GLY A 249 13.30 3.21 16.75
CA GLY A 249 13.73 2.27 17.78
C GLY A 249 14.67 1.13 17.34
N ILE A 250 15.06 1.02 16.07
CA ILE A 250 15.92 -0.08 15.62
C ILE A 250 17.37 0.18 15.99
N LYS A 251 17.84 -0.55 17.00
CA LYS A 251 19.25 -0.92 17.15
C LYS A 251 19.48 -2.14 16.25
N ALA A 252 20.39 -2.05 15.28
CA ALA A 252 20.74 -3.18 14.44
C ALA A 252 21.07 -4.41 15.31
N LEU A 253 20.58 -5.59 14.95
CA LEU A 253 20.90 -6.86 15.62
C LEU A 253 22.38 -7.22 15.37
N GLY A 254 23.30 -6.51 16.01
CA GLY A 254 24.74 -6.62 15.77
C GLY A 254 25.64 -6.00 16.85
N GLU A 255 25.15 -5.12 17.71
CA GLU A 255 26.00 -4.47 18.74
C GLU A 255 26.14 -5.26 20.07
N HIS A 256 25.50 -6.44 20.20
CA HIS A 256 25.61 -7.28 21.40
C HIS A 256 26.27 -8.65 21.14
N ARG A 257 27.36 -8.66 20.38
CA ARG A 257 28.38 -9.70 20.52
C ARG A 257 29.71 -8.99 20.51
N HIS A 258 30.27 -8.72 21.69
CA HIS A 258 31.70 -8.72 22.03
C HIS A 258 31.83 -8.16 23.46
N GLU A 259 31.29 -8.89 24.43
CA GLU A 259 31.79 -8.86 25.80
C GLU A 259 32.10 -10.31 26.19
N VAL A 260 33.37 -10.69 25.97
CA VAL A 260 34.08 -11.75 26.69
C VAL A 260 35.38 -11.14 27.17
#